data_AF-A0A7V1V0W7-F1
#
_entry.id   AF-A0A7V1V0W7-F1
#
_cell.length_a   1.000
_cell.length_b   1.000
_cell.length_c   1.000
_cell.angle_alpha   90.00
_cell.angle_beta   90.00
_cell.angle_gamma   90.00
#
_symmetry.space_group_name_H-M   'P 1'
#
loop_
_entity.id
_entity.type
_entity.pdbx_description
1 polymer ?
#
loop_
_entity_poly.entity_id
_entity_poly.type
_entity_poly.pdbx_seq_one_letter_code
_entity_poly.pdbx_strand_id
1 'polypeptide(L)'
;MCEQSAPSTAVWVEIPADLACEGVEKWKLAQVDPCIASIVRALQIEDIDMRGSCCGHGRGAGHIHLQDGRGLVVLSAEQNAEFLVSGRLPCAR
;
A
#
# COMPACT_ATOMS: atom_id res chain seq x y z
N MET A 1 -12.58 2.42 5.91
CA MET A 1 -11.73 2.82 4.76
C MET A 1 -12.30 4.10 4.15
N CYS A 2 -11.47 4.89 3.46
CA CYS A 2 -11.81 6.16 2.81
C CYS A 2 -12.82 6.03 1.66
N GLU A 3 -13.56 7.11 1.38
CA GLU A 3 -14.22 7.34 0.09
C GLU A 3 -13.18 7.78 -0.96
N GLN A 4 -13.39 7.44 -2.24
CA GLN A 4 -12.45 7.64 -3.36
C GLN A 4 -12.02 9.11 -3.61
N SER A 5 -12.60 10.06 -2.88
CA SER A 5 -12.47 11.51 -3.05
C SER A 5 -11.57 12.18 -2.01
N ALA A 6 -11.00 11.44 -1.06
CA ALA A 6 -10.10 12.03 -0.06
C ALA A 6 -8.76 12.46 -0.69
N PRO A 7 -8.18 13.61 -0.28
CA PRO A 7 -6.98 14.16 -0.91
C PRO A 7 -5.77 13.24 -0.66
N SER A 8 -5.05 12.89 -1.72
CA SER A 8 -3.85 12.08 -1.66
C SER A 8 -2.71 12.79 -0.93
N THR A 9 -1.84 12.02 -0.28
CA THR A 9 -0.62 12.54 0.33
C THR A 9 0.56 12.29 -0.60
N ALA A 10 1.36 13.32 -0.83
CA ALA A 10 2.57 13.21 -1.62
C ALA A 10 3.70 12.57 -0.80
N VAL A 11 4.26 11.48 -1.30
CA VAL A 11 5.34 10.74 -0.65
C VAL A 11 6.44 10.48 -1.67
N TRP A 12 7.71 10.65 -1.29
CA TRP A 12 8.82 10.24 -2.15
C TRP A 12 8.84 8.72 -2.18
N VAL A 13 8.97 8.12 -3.36
CA VAL A 13 9.12 6.68 -3.49
C VAL A 13 10.29 6.41 -4.42
N GLU A 14 11.10 5.43 -4.05
CA GLU A 14 12.07 4.85 -4.95
C GLU A 14 11.34 3.97 -5.96
N ILE A 15 11.59 4.23 -7.25
CA ILE A 15 11.12 3.39 -8.34
C ILE A 15 12.32 2.57 -8.80
N PRO A 16 12.34 1.25 -8.53
CA PRO A 16 13.43 0.40 -8.96
C PRO A 16 13.47 0.30 -10.49
N ALA A 17 14.66 0.03 -11.02
CA ALA A 17 14.91 -0.04 -12.47
C ALA A 17 13.94 -0.96 -13.22
N ASP A 18 13.48 -2.04 -12.59
CA ASP A 18 12.56 -3.01 -13.19
C ASP A 18 11.10 -2.52 -13.29
N LEU A 19 10.73 -1.48 -12.53
CA LEU A 19 9.44 -0.78 -12.65
C LEU A 19 9.55 0.54 -13.42
N ALA A 20 10.75 1.06 -13.60
CA ALA A 20 11.00 2.27 -14.37
C ALA A 20 10.93 1.96 -15.88
N CYS A 21 10.16 2.77 -16.63
CA CYS A 21 10.06 2.66 -18.09
C CYS A 21 11.42 2.75 -18.79
N GLU A 22 12.33 3.54 -18.22
CA GLU A 22 13.68 3.78 -18.73
C GLU A 22 14.69 2.69 -18.32
N GLY A 23 14.31 1.76 -17.44
CA GLY A 23 15.24 0.74 -16.93
C GLY A 23 16.27 1.28 -15.94
N VAL A 24 16.04 2.46 -15.34
CA VAL A 24 16.96 3.13 -14.41
C VAL A 24 16.22 3.49 -13.13
N GLU A 25 16.84 3.20 -11.99
CA GLU A 25 16.32 3.55 -10.67
C GLU A 25 16.17 5.08 -10.53
N LYS A 26 15.05 5.51 -9.96
CA LYS A 26 14.78 6.94 -9.76
C LYS A 26 13.84 7.19 -8.60
N TRP A 27 13.99 8.36 -8.00
CA TRP A 27 13.06 8.87 -7.00
C TRP A 27 11.94 9.65 -7.66
N LYS A 28 10.70 9.42 -7.21
CA LYS A 28 9.52 10.15 -7.69
C LYS A 28 8.66 10.57 -6.51
N LEU A 29 8.10 11.78 -6.59
CA LEU A 29 7.00 12.17 -5.72
C LEU A 29 5.70 11.52 -6.21
N ALA A 30 5.21 10.52 -5.48
CA ALA A 30 3.99 9.79 -5.78
C ALA A 30 2.83 10.24 -4.90
N GLN A 31 1.61 10.18 -5.44
CA GLN A 31 0.39 10.41 -4.68
C GLN A 31 -0.06 9.08 -4.09
N VAL A 32 -0.16 9.04 -2.76
CA VAL A 32 -0.58 7.85 -2.00
C VAL A 32 -1.99 8.08 -1.45
N ASP A 33 -2.79 7.02 -1.47
CA ASP A 33 -4.13 7.02 -0.91
C ASP A 33 -4.08 7.48 0.56
N PRO A 34 -4.89 8.49 0.97
CA PRO A 34 -4.80 9.09 2.30
C PRO A 34 -5.02 8.10 3.44
N CYS A 35 -5.79 7.07 3.16
CA CYS A 35 -6.21 5.99 4.06
C CYS A 35 -5.05 5.10 4.51
N ILE A 36 -3.97 5.03 3.73
CA ILE A 36 -2.75 4.28 4.09
C ILE A 36 -1.50 5.17 4.08
N ALA A 37 -1.64 6.47 3.80
CA ALA A 37 -0.53 7.41 3.69
C ALA A 37 0.33 7.47 4.96
N SER A 38 -0.27 7.38 6.16
CA SER A 38 0.48 7.37 7.41
C SER A 38 1.33 6.11 7.58
N ILE A 39 0.81 4.95 7.16
CA ILE A 39 1.52 3.67 7.18
C ILE A 39 2.68 3.73 6.18
N VAL A 40 2.40 4.19 4.96
CA VAL A 40 3.41 4.34 3.91
C VAL A 40 4.52 5.29 4.36
N ARG A 41 4.16 6.45 4.92
CA ARG A 41 5.14 7.40 5.44
C ARG A 41 5.97 6.83 6.60
N ALA A 42 5.36 6.07 7.50
CA ALA A 42 6.07 5.43 8.61
C ALA A 42 7.09 4.40 8.12
N LEU A 43 6.72 3.57 7.14
CA LEU A 43 7.63 2.60 6.52
C LEU A 43 8.82 3.31 5.86
N GLN A 44 8.56 4.40 5.14
CA GLN A 44 9.61 5.15 4.47
C GLN A 44 10.60 5.81 5.47
N ILE A 45 10.11 6.33 6.59
CA ILE A 45 10.98 6.91 7.64
C ILE A 45 12.00 5.88 8.16
N GLU A 46 11.64 4.60 8.11
CA GLU A 46 12.49 3.48 8.51
C GLU A 46 13.23 2.83 7.33
N ASP A 47 13.35 3.54 6.20
CA ASP A 47 14.07 3.09 4.99
C ASP A 47 13.47 1.81 4.35
N ILE A 48 12.16 1.62 4.52
CA ILE A 48 11.42 0.52 3.90
C ILE A 48 10.56 1.08 2.77
N ASP A 49 11.09 1.01 1.55
CA ASP A 49 10.37 1.44 0.34
C ASP A 49 9.38 0.40 -0.19
N MET A 50 8.42 0.89 -0.99
CA MET A 50 7.34 0.09 -1.54
C MET A 50 7.42 0.04 -3.07
N ARG A 51 7.11 -1.12 -3.64
CA ARG A 51 6.90 -1.31 -5.08
C ARG A 51 5.51 -0.86 -5.52
N GLY A 52 4.55 -0.86 -4.60
CA GLY A 52 3.18 -0.40 -4.86
C GLY A 52 2.32 -0.45 -3.61
N SER A 53 1.32 0.42 -3.55
CA SER A 53 0.39 0.51 -2.42
C SER A 53 -1.01 0.90 -2.90
N CYS A 54 -2.04 0.25 -2.36
CA CYS A 54 -3.45 0.56 -2.63
C CYS A 54 -4.25 0.33 -1.36
N CYS A 55 -5.11 1.28 -0.99
CA CYS A 55 -5.95 1.15 0.20
C CYS A 55 -7.17 0.22 0.02
N GLY A 56 -7.47 -0.22 -1.20
CA GLY A 56 -8.66 -1.02 -1.52
C GLY A 56 -9.99 -0.24 -1.50
N HIS A 57 -9.96 1.07 -1.19
CA HIS A 57 -11.12 1.98 -1.19
C HIS A 57 -12.37 1.45 -0.47
N GLY A 58 -12.18 0.64 0.57
CA GLY A 58 -13.25 0.01 1.35
C GLY A 58 -14.02 -1.10 0.63
N ARG A 59 -13.65 -1.42 -0.61
CA ARG A 59 -14.23 -2.53 -1.38
C ARG A 59 -13.49 -3.85 -1.12
N GLY A 60 -12.23 -3.77 -0.72
CA GLY A 60 -11.39 -4.92 -0.43
C GLY A 60 -10.33 -4.58 0.61
N ALA A 61 -9.47 -5.56 0.89
CA ALA A 61 -8.29 -5.35 1.71
C ALA A 61 -7.34 -4.34 1.04
N GLY A 62 -6.65 -3.54 1.84
CA GLY A 62 -5.53 -2.74 1.37
C GLY A 62 -4.29 -3.62 1.20
N HIS A 63 -3.45 -3.27 0.23
CA HIS A 63 -2.21 -4.00 -0.07
C HIS A 63 -1.05 -3.02 -0.17
N ILE A 64 0.07 -3.35 0.46
CA ILE A 64 1.35 -2.65 0.31
C ILE A 64 2.41 -3.71 -0.02
N HIS A 65 3.00 -3.59 -1.20
CA HIS A 65 4.08 -4.45 -1.67
C HIS A 65 5.41 -3.77 -1.38
N LEU A 66 6.25 -4.39 -0.56
CA LEU A 66 7.55 -3.84 -0.18
C LEU A 66 8.64 -4.20 -1.20
N GLN A 67 9.67 -3.37 -1.29
CA GLN A 67 10.82 -3.61 -2.19
C GLN A 67 11.57 -4.90 -1.86
N ASP A 68 11.61 -5.30 -0.58
CA ASP A 68 12.27 -6.52 -0.11
C ASP A 68 11.47 -7.82 -0.36
N GLY A 69 10.34 -7.73 -1.07
CA GLY A 69 9.50 -8.88 -1.42
C GLY A 69 8.43 -9.24 -0.40
N ARG A 70 8.34 -8.54 0.75
CA ARG A 70 7.25 -8.72 1.70
C ARG A 70 5.96 -8.03 1.23
N GLY A 71 4.83 -8.49 1.74
CA GLY A 71 3.52 -7.87 1.52
C GLY A 71 2.81 -7.58 2.84
N LEU A 72 2.29 -6.37 2.99
CA LEU A 72 1.40 -6.01 4.08
C LEU A 72 -0.03 -5.96 3.56
N VAL A 73 -0.94 -6.58 4.33
CA VAL A 73 -2.38 -6.54 4.06
C VAL A 73 -3.05 -5.72 5.16
N VAL A 74 -3.74 -4.66 4.76
CA VAL A 74 -4.48 -3.77 5.66
C VAL A 74 -5.95 -4.18 5.64
N LEU A 75 -6.41 -4.77 6.75
CA LEU A 75 -7.77 -5.27 6.90
C LEU A 75 -8.62 -4.29 7.71
N SER A 76 -9.91 -4.19 7.38
CA SER A 76 -10.89 -3.66 8.33
C SER A 76 -11.01 -4.58 9.55
N ALA A 77 -11.60 -4.10 10.64
CA ALA A 77 -11.82 -4.92 11.82
C ALA A 77 -12.66 -6.17 11.51
N GLU A 78 -13.68 -6.02 10.66
CA GLU A 78 -14.55 -7.13 10.22
C GLU A 78 -13.78 -8.14 9.38
N GLN A 79 -12.99 -7.65 8.40
CA GLN A 79 -12.14 -8.49 7.56
C GLN A 79 -11.10 -9.25 8.38
N ASN A 80 -10.52 -8.61 9.40
CA ASN A 80 -9.58 -9.25 10.30
C ASN A 80 -10.25 -10.33 11.15
N ALA A 81 -11.46 -10.07 11.68
CA ALA A 81 -12.22 -11.08 12.41
C ALA A 81 -12.53 -12.31 11.53
N GLU A 82 -12.91 -12.09 10.27
CA GLU A 82 -13.12 -13.18 9.30
C GLU A 82 -11.82 -13.95 9.00
N PHE A 83 -10.70 -13.25 8.83
CA PHE A 83 -9.39 -13.85 8.62
C PHE A 83 -8.97 -14.72 9.81
N LEU A 84 -9.14 -14.23 11.04
CA LEU A 84 -8.78 -14.95 12.26
C LEU A 84 -9.58 -16.25 12.45
N VAL A 85 -10.83 -16.29 11.97
CA VAL A 85 -11.69 -17.48 12.06
C VAL A 85 -11.40 -18.46 10.92
N SER A 86 -11.26 -17.95 9.70
CA SER A 86 -11.21 -18.78 8.50
C SER A 86 -9.80 -19.16 8.06
N GLY A 87 -8.78 -18.45 8.54
CA GLY A 87 -7.40 -18.53 8.07
C GLY A 87 -7.20 -18.07 6.62
N ARG A 88 -8.23 -17.48 5.99
CA ARG A 88 -8.22 -17.08 4.59
C ARG A 88 -8.39 -15.57 4.47
N LEU A 89 -7.56 -14.96 3.63
CA LEU A 89 -7.70 -13.54 3.33
C LEU A 89 -9.02 -13.34 2.57
N PRO A 90 -9.78 -12.29 2.90
CA PRO A 90 -11.00 -11.97 2.17
C PRO A 90 -10.64 -11.64 0.73
N CYS A 91 -11.21 -12.39 -0.22
CA CYS A 91 -11.10 -12.05 -1.64
C CYS A 91 -11.72 -10.67 -1.87
N ALA A 92 -11.11 -9.86 -2.73
CA ALA A 92 -11.77 -8.64 -3.21
C ALA A 92 -13.12 -9.03 -3.81
N ARG A 93 -14.22 -8.53 -3.22
CA ARG A 93 -15.58 -8.77 -3.71
C ARG A 93 -15.86 -7.95 -4.97
#